data_AF-A0A929JNK6-F1
#
_entry.id   AF-A0A929JNK6-F1
#
_cell.length_a   1.000
_cell.length_b   1.000
_cell.length_c   1.000
_cell.angle_alpha   90.00
_cell.angle_beta   90.00
_cell.angle_gamma   90.00
#
_symmetry.space_group_name_H-M   'P 1'
#
loop_
_entity.id
_entity.type
_entity.pdbx_description
1 polymer ?
#
loop_
_entity_poly.entity_id
_entity_poly.type
_entity_poly.pdbx_seq_one_letter_code
_entity_poly.pdbx_strand_id
1 'polypeptide(L)'
;IGNYGVPGEKKENNLFTYFESDRIHVEGLIVADYSADYSHWNAEKSLSEWMKQHHVTGVSGVDTRALTKKLREKGTMLGKIVCDNKNDVLLQDPNKRNLVSEVSFKEPFVYEKGSTKVVLVDCGVKNSIIRAFLERNLTVIRVPWNYDFSKEKADGIVISNGPGDPKQCLTIIENLKRVLSGNIPILGICLGSQLLGLAAGADTYKLKFGHRGQNQPCEEIGTRRCYITSQNHGYAVDSATLPQDWREWFCNTNDQTNEGIIHISKPFFGTQFHPEASPGPDDTEFLFDMFLRAISK
;
A
#
# COMPACT_ATOMS: atom_id res chain seq x y z
N ILE A 1 12.62 16.20 11.86
CA ILE A 1 12.69 15.12 10.82
C ILE A 1 14.15 15.01 10.39
N GLY A 2 14.69 13.79 10.24
CA GLY A 2 16.10 13.59 9.84
C GLY A 2 17.06 13.17 10.95
N ASN A 3 16.58 13.05 12.20
CA ASN A 3 17.38 12.78 13.39
C ASN A 3 18.28 11.53 13.26
N TYR A 4 17.82 10.50 12.54
CA TYR A 4 18.53 9.24 12.36
C TYR A 4 19.24 9.11 11.02
N GLY A 5 19.26 10.16 10.20
CA GLY A 5 19.85 10.12 8.88
C GLY A 5 19.13 9.12 7.98
N VAL A 6 19.86 8.53 7.05
CA VAL A 6 19.38 7.51 6.11
C VAL A 6 20.30 6.28 6.23
N PRO A 7 19.73 5.07 6.36
CA PRO A 7 20.51 3.85 6.46
C PRO A 7 21.17 3.48 5.13
N GLY A 8 22.15 2.58 5.18
CA GLY A 8 22.80 2.04 3.99
C GLY A 8 21.89 1.21 3.09
N GLU A 9 22.31 1.01 1.85
CA GLU A 9 21.56 0.29 0.81
C GLU A 9 21.80 -1.23 0.82
N LYS A 10 21.88 -1.82 2.02
CA LYS A 10 22.06 -3.28 2.18
C LYS A 10 20.89 -4.02 1.52
N LYS A 11 21.21 -5.10 0.79
CA LYS A 11 20.22 -6.00 0.18
C LYS A 11 20.34 -7.42 0.71
N GLU A 12 19.20 -8.06 0.93
CA GLU A 12 19.07 -9.48 1.23
C GLU A 12 17.95 -10.06 0.35
N ASN A 13 18.19 -11.22 -0.28
CA ASN A 13 17.24 -11.84 -1.23
C ASN A 13 16.76 -10.88 -2.33
N ASN A 14 17.65 -10.02 -2.85
CA ASN A 14 17.34 -8.97 -3.84
C ASN A 14 16.34 -7.89 -3.36
N LEU A 15 16.09 -7.78 -2.06
CA LEU A 15 15.28 -6.74 -1.44
C LEU A 15 16.16 -5.82 -0.60
N PHE A 16 15.86 -4.53 -0.59
CA PHE A 16 16.53 -3.60 0.32
C PHE A 16 16.13 -3.89 1.77
N THR A 17 17.10 -4.10 2.66
CA THR A 17 16.85 -4.47 4.06
C THR A 17 16.15 -3.35 4.81
N TYR A 18 16.50 -2.09 4.56
CA TYR A 18 16.01 -0.94 5.33
C TYR A 18 15.05 -0.01 4.57
N PHE A 19 14.68 -0.39 3.33
CA PHE A 19 13.78 0.41 2.49
C PHE A 19 12.61 -0.43 2.00
N GLU A 20 11.46 0.23 1.83
CA GLU A 20 10.24 -0.40 1.33
C GLU A 20 10.17 -0.48 -0.19
N SER A 21 11.09 0.16 -0.90
CA SER A 21 11.19 0.12 -2.37
C SER A 21 12.62 0.50 -2.80
N ASP A 22 12.83 0.62 -4.11
CA ASP A 22 14.12 0.95 -4.73
C ASP A 22 14.42 2.45 -4.84
N ARG A 23 13.44 3.32 -4.57
CA ARG A 23 13.59 4.78 -4.68
C ARG A 23 12.65 5.55 -3.76
N ILE A 24 12.90 6.85 -3.62
CA ILE A 24 11.96 7.77 -2.98
C ILE A 24 10.74 7.97 -3.90
N HIS A 25 9.53 7.68 -3.40
CA HIS A 25 8.29 7.82 -4.16
C HIS A 25 7.55 9.15 -3.93
N VAL A 26 7.89 9.90 -2.87
CA VAL A 26 7.26 11.21 -2.65
C VAL A 26 7.80 12.23 -3.64
N GLU A 27 6.92 13.00 -4.25
CA GLU A 27 7.29 14.10 -5.18
C GLU A 27 8.01 15.26 -4.47
N GLY A 28 7.77 15.39 -3.16
CA GLY A 28 8.45 16.35 -2.32
C GLY A 28 8.14 16.14 -0.85
N LEU A 29 8.98 16.72 0.02
CA LEU A 29 8.87 16.59 1.45
C LEU A 29 8.72 17.97 2.11
N ILE A 30 7.67 18.14 2.91
CA ILE A 30 7.40 19.36 3.67
C ILE A 30 7.52 19.03 5.16
N VAL A 31 8.40 19.73 5.87
CA VAL A 31 8.63 19.51 7.31
C VAL A 31 8.59 20.83 8.09
N ALA A 32 8.25 20.74 9.37
CA ALA A 32 8.36 21.88 10.27
C ALA A 32 9.83 22.16 10.59
N ASP A 33 10.57 21.11 10.97
CA ASP A 33 11.99 21.23 11.30
C ASP A 33 12.80 20.04 10.75
N TYR A 34 14.01 20.35 10.30
CA TYR A 34 14.96 19.43 9.69
C TYR A 34 16.25 19.38 10.50
N SER A 35 16.62 18.19 10.94
CA SER A 35 17.88 17.94 11.63
C SER A 35 19.00 17.76 10.61
N ALA A 36 19.89 18.75 10.51
CA ALA A 36 21.07 18.68 9.65
C ALA A 36 22.05 17.61 10.15
N ASP A 37 22.29 17.59 11.45
CA ASP A 37 23.05 16.54 12.12
C ASP A 37 22.15 15.33 12.40
N TYR A 38 22.70 14.14 12.18
CA TYR A 38 22.03 12.88 12.45
C TYR A 38 22.88 11.96 13.30
N SER A 39 22.23 11.09 14.07
CA SER A 39 22.92 10.11 14.93
C SER A 39 22.11 8.83 15.06
N HIS A 40 22.57 7.79 14.36
CA HIS A 40 22.06 6.43 14.50
C HIS A 40 23.12 5.44 14.00
N TRP A 41 23.20 4.25 14.61
CA TRP A 41 24.30 3.30 14.37
C TRP A 41 24.42 2.80 12.93
N ASN A 42 23.32 2.80 12.18
CA ASN A 42 23.27 2.37 10.78
C ASN A 42 23.16 3.54 9.78
N ALA A 43 23.26 4.79 10.23
CA ALA A 43 23.14 5.95 9.37
C ALA A 43 24.40 6.15 8.52
N GLU A 44 24.24 6.26 7.21
CA GLU A 44 25.37 6.46 6.28
C GLU A 44 25.41 7.87 5.69
N LYS A 45 24.26 8.51 5.53
CA LYS A 45 24.14 9.85 4.94
C LYS A 45 22.99 10.64 5.56
N SER A 46 23.00 11.96 5.39
CA SER A 46 21.87 12.80 5.81
C SER A 46 20.66 12.60 4.90
N LEU A 47 19.47 12.92 5.43
CA LEU A 47 18.23 12.94 4.63
C LEU A 47 18.34 13.90 3.43
N SER A 48 18.99 15.07 3.61
CA SER A 48 19.18 16.04 2.53
C SER A 48 20.05 15.51 1.40
N GLU A 49 21.16 14.84 1.73
CA GLU A 49 22.03 14.21 0.73
C GLU A 49 21.31 13.11 -0.04
N TRP A 50 20.56 12.26 0.66
CA TRP A 50 19.75 11.21 0.02
C TRP A 50 18.69 11.80 -0.92
N MET A 51 17.96 12.83 -0.47
CA MET A 51 16.96 13.50 -1.30
C MET A 51 17.59 14.15 -2.54
N LYS A 52 18.76 14.78 -2.42
CA LYS A 52 19.51 15.34 -3.57
C LYS A 52 19.91 14.26 -4.58
N GLN A 53 20.36 13.09 -4.10
CA GLN A 53 20.73 11.94 -4.94
C GLN A 53 19.54 11.40 -5.74
N HIS A 54 18.35 11.42 -5.15
CA HIS A 54 17.10 11.00 -5.81
C HIS A 54 16.33 12.14 -6.49
N HIS A 55 16.91 13.34 -6.57
CA HIS A 55 16.29 14.52 -7.17
C HIS A 55 14.91 14.89 -6.56
N VAL A 56 14.74 14.69 -5.25
CA VAL A 56 13.50 15.02 -4.53
C VAL A 56 13.63 16.37 -3.83
N THR A 57 12.64 17.23 -4.03
CA THR A 57 12.63 18.57 -3.43
C THR A 57 12.09 18.53 -2.00
N GLY A 58 12.77 19.21 -1.08
CA GLY A 58 12.36 19.34 0.32
C GLY A 58 12.22 20.80 0.75
N VAL A 59 11.32 21.07 1.68
CA VAL A 59 11.19 22.38 2.35
C VAL A 59 11.00 22.19 3.85
N SER A 60 11.77 22.92 4.65
CA SER A 60 11.66 23.00 6.11
C SER A 60 11.17 24.38 6.56
N GLY A 61 10.84 24.53 7.84
CA GLY A 61 10.34 25.80 8.40
C GLY A 61 8.88 26.10 8.09
N VAL A 62 8.12 25.11 7.61
CA VAL A 62 6.69 25.27 7.30
C VAL A 62 5.85 24.86 8.51
N ASP A 63 4.83 25.64 8.86
CA ASP A 63 3.83 25.22 9.84
C ASP A 63 2.99 24.06 9.28
N THR A 64 3.48 22.83 9.47
CA THR A 64 2.82 21.62 9.02
C THR A 64 1.50 21.39 9.74
N ARG A 65 1.31 21.91 10.95
CA ARG A 65 0.03 21.82 11.68
C ARG A 65 -1.05 22.67 11.00
N ALA A 66 -0.72 23.90 10.60
CA ALA A 66 -1.62 24.74 9.83
C ALA A 66 -1.97 24.09 8.48
N LEU A 67 -0.98 23.51 7.79
CA LEU A 67 -1.19 22.78 6.54
C LEU A 67 -2.12 21.56 6.73
N THR A 68 -1.89 20.73 7.76
CA THR A 68 -2.75 19.59 8.08
C THR A 68 -4.19 20.01 8.38
N LYS A 69 -4.39 21.10 9.15
CA LYS A 69 -5.74 21.63 9.40
C LYS A 69 -6.44 22.02 8.10
N LYS A 70 -5.73 22.72 7.21
CA LYS A 70 -6.27 23.13 5.91
C LYS A 70 -6.68 21.94 5.04
N LEU A 71 -5.83 20.91 4.95
CA LEU A 71 -6.13 19.68 4.21
C LEU A 71 -7.31 18.91 4.81
N ARG A 72 -7.44 18.86 6.13
CA ARG A 72 -8.58 18.21 6.80
C ARG A 72 -9.90 18.93 6.52
N GLU A 73 -9.88 20.26 6.54
CA GLU A 73 -11.07 21.09 6.31
C GLU A 73 -11.50 21.11 4.84
N LYS A 74 -10.55 21.29 3.91
CA LYS A 74 -10.81 21.44 2.46
C LYS A 74 -10.74 20.14 1.68
N GLY A 75 -10.22 19.06 2.28
CA GLY A 75 -9.93 17.80 1.60
C GLY A 75 -8.56 17.80 0.92
N THR A 76 -8.31 16.75 0.14
CA THR A 76 -7.07 16.58 -0.63
C THR A 76 -6.92 17.73 -1.62
N MET A 77 -5.79 18.42 -1.59
CA MET A 77 -5.50 19.56 -2.45
C MET A 77 -4.26 19.29 -3.29
N LEU A 78 -4.23 19.86 -4.50
CA LEU A 78 -3.00 19.93 -5.29
C LEU A 78 -2.07 20.99 -4.68
N GLY A 79 -0.78 20.71 -4.68
CA GLY A 79 0.26 21.62 -4.22
C GLY A 79 1.52 21.49 -5.08
N LYS A 80 2.37 22.51 -5.06
CA LYS A 80 3.67 22.50 -5.71
C LYS A 80 4.71 23.19 -4.82
N ILE A 81 5.95 22.73 -4.87
CA ILE A 81 7.11 23.41 -4.29
C ILE A 81 7.81 24.12 -5.45
N VAL A 82 8.08 25.41 -5.30
CA VAL A 82 8.72 26.24 -6.34
C VAL A 82 9.98 26.87 -5.75
N CYS A 83 11.11 26.63 -6.41
CA CYS A 83 12.39 27.24 -6.08
C CYS A 83 12.64 28.47 -6.97
N ASP A 84 13.31 29.49 -6.44
CA ASP A 84 13.79 30.67 -7.16
C ASP A 84 12.72 31.46 -7.94
N ASN A 85 11.46 31.41 -7.50
CA ASN A 85 10.31 32.05 -8.15
C ASN A 85 10.10 31.67 -9.64
N LYS A 86 10.67 30.56 -10.10
CA LYS A 86 10.42 30.02 -11.44
C LYS A 86 9.05 29.36 -11.48
N ASN A 87 8.04 30.13 -11.88
CA ASN A 87 6.64 29.70 -11.80
C ASN A 87 6.20 28.76 -12.94
N ASP A 88 7.16 28.20 -13.67
CA ASP A 88 6.95 27.43 -14.91
C ASP A 88 6.35 26.04 -14.65
N VAL A 89 6.26 25.61 -13.38
CA VAL A 89 5.70 24.30 -13.02
C VAL A 89 4.16 24.36 -12.99
N LEU A 90 3.55 23.65 -13.93
CA LEU A 90 2.10 23.45 -14.00
C LEU A 90 1.62 22.53 -12.88
N LEU A 91 0.52 22.91 -12.24
CA LEU A 91 -0.13 22.11 -11.22
C LEU A 91 -0.98 21.02 -11.90
N GLN A 92 -0.53 19.76 -11.84
CA GLN A 92 -1.23 18.63 -12.44
C GLN A 92 -1.80 17.70 -11.37
N ASP A 93 -2.97 17.12 -11.63
CA ASP A 93 -3.55 16.10 -10.74
C ASP A 93 -2.97 14.72 -11.07
N PRO A 94 -2.15 14.13 -10.20
CA PRO A 94 -1.56 12.81 -10.46
C PRO A 94 -2.63 11.71 -10.51
N ASN A 95 -3.80 11.90 -9.90
CA ASN A 95 -4.87 10.89 -9.87
C ASN A 95 -5.52 10.65 -11.25
N LYS A 96 -5.27 11.51 -12.23
CA LYS A 96 -5.74 11.34 -13.61
C LYS A 96 -4.87 10.37 -14.43
N ARG A 97 -3.71 9.98 -13.90
CA ARG A 97 -2.77 9.06 -14.54
C ARG A 97 -2.89 7.67 -13.91
N ASN A 98 -2.48 6.64 -14.63
CA ASN A 98 -2.34 5.30 -14.09
C ASN A 98 -1.03 5.20 -13.29
N LEU A 99 -1.06 5.66 -12.03
CA LEU A 99 0.12 5.68 -11.15
C LEU A 99 0.70 4.28 -10.89
N VAL A 100 -0.15 3.24 -10.90
CA VAL A 100 0.30 1.85 -10.76
C VAL A 100 1.28 1.48 -11.88
N SER A 101 1.02 1.91 -13.12
CA SER A 101 1.92 1.65 -14.25
C SER A 101 3.31 2.29 -14.12
N GLU A 102 3.40 3.36 -13.33
CA GLU A 102 4.64 4.13 -13.11
C GLU A 102 5.52 3.53 -12.02
N VAL A 103 4.94 2.74 -11.11
CA VAL A 103 5.64 2.15 -9.95
C VAL A 103 5.80 0.64 -10.05
N SER A 104 4.95 -0.05 -10.82
CA SER A 104 5.04 -1.50 -11.00
C SER A 104 6.35 -1.90 -11.68
N PHE A 105 6.88 -3.04 -11.23
CA PHE A 105 7.94 -3.77 -11.92
C PHE A 105 7.56 -4.07 -13.37
N LYS A 106 8.56 -4.19 -14.24
CA LYS A 106 8.38 -4.34 -15.69
C LYS A 106 8.34 -5.79 -16.14
N GLU A 107 9.05 -6.67 -15.45
CA GLU A 107 9.15 -8.09 -15.79
C GLU A 107 8.85 -8.96 -14.57
N PRO A 108 8.35 -10.19 -14.74
CA PRO A 108 8.20 -11.12 -13.62
C PRO A 108 9.53 -11.42 -12.91
N PHE A 109 9.49 -11.54 -11.59
CA PHE A 109 10.64 -11.92 -10.78
C PHE A 109 10.23 -12.91 -9.69
N VAL A 110 11.04 -13.95 -9.48
CA VAL A 110 10.76 -15.01 -8.50
C VAL A 110 11.70 -14.89 -7.32
N TYR A 111 11.13 -14.75 -6.13
CA TYR A 111 11.84 -14.88 -4.85
C TYR A 111 11.65 -16.31 -4.34
N GLU A 112 12.63 -17.18 -4.62
CA GLU A 112 12.56 -18.59 -4.26
C GLU A 112 12.80 -18.83 -2.76
N LYS A 113 11.95 -19.66 -2.14
CA LYS A 113 12.09 -20.04 -0.74
C LYS A 113 11.59 -21.45 -0.45
N GLY A 114 10.28 -21.69 -0.55
CA GLY A 114 9.66 -23.00 -0.31
C GLY A 114 8.81 -23.49 -1.49
N SER A 115 8.14 -24.63 -1.31
CA SER A 115 7.36 -25.27 -2.37
C SER A 115 6.03 -24.56 -2.68
N THR A 116 5.43 -23.93 -1.67
CA THR A 116 4.20 -23.14 -1.84
C THR A 116 4.49 -21.84 -2.57
N LYS A 117 3.75 -21.57 -3.64
CA LYS A 117 3.94 -20.42 -4.53
C LYS A 117 2.76 -19.48 -4.44
N VAL A 118 3.05 -18.19 -4.29
CA VAL A 118 2.04 -17.13 -4.41
C VAL A 118 2.40 -16.21 -5.56
N VAL A 119 1.42 -15.90 -6.40
CA VAL A 119 1.56 -14.83 -7.39
C VAL A 119 1.23 -13.50 -6.72
N LEU A 120 2.17 -12.57 -6.73
CA LEU A 120 2.01 -11.23 -6.19
C LEU A 120 1.95 -10.23 -7.33
N VAL A 121 0.77 -9.63 -7.52
CA VAL A 121 0.55 -8.58 -8.52
C VAL A 121 1.07 -7.26 -7.96
N ASP A 122 2.15 -6.77 -8.57
CA ASP A 122 2.83 -5.56 -8.15
C ASP A 122 2.06 -4.31 -8.59
N CYS A 123 1.41 -3.67 -7.63
CA CYS A 123 0.71 -2.40 -7.85
C CYS A 123 1.49 -1.21 -7.28
N GLY A 124 2.77 -1.40 -6.92
CA GLY A 124 3.54 -0.53 -6.03
C GLY A 124 3.87 -1.22 -4.70
N VAL A 125 4.17 -2.52 -4.76
CA VAL A 125 4.39 -3.38 -3.60
C VAL A 125 5.49 -2.86 -2.70
N LYS A 126 5.23 -2.90 -1.40
CA LYS A 126 6.25 -2.67 -0.37
C LYS A 126 7.10 -3.92 -0.13
N ASN A 127 8.40 -3.74 0.05
CA ASN A 127 9.34 -4.84 0.31
C ASN A 127 8.93 -5.68 1.54
N SER A 128 8.34 -5.07 2.59
CA SER A 128 7.87 -5.84 3.74
C SER A 128 6.74 -6.83 3.42
N ILE A 129 5.90 -6.59 2.41
CA ILE A 129 4.90 -7.58 1.98
C ILE A 129 5.60 -8.82 1.44
N ILE A 130 6.64 -8.63 0.62
CA ILE A 130 7.41 -9.75 0.04
C ILE A 130 8.15 -10.48 1.17
N ARG A 131 8.79 -9.74 2.09
CA ARG A 131 9.47 -10.34 3.26
C ARG A 131 8.53 -11.18 4.12
N ALA A 132 7.33 -10.67 4.43
CA ALA A 132 6.35 -11.38 5.26
C ALA A 132 5.98 -12.77 4.70
N PHE A 133 5.93 -12.92 3.37
CA PHE A 133 5.74 -14.22 2.73
C PHE A 133 7.00 -15.10 2.72
N LEU A 134 8.17 -14.51 2.46
CA LEU A 134 9.44 -15.25 2.47
C LEU A 134 9.78 -15.80 3.86
N GLU A 135 9.48 -15.06 4.92
CA GLU A 135 9.68 -15.48 6.32
C GLU A 135 8.76 -16.66 6.69
N ARG A 136 7.60 -16.75 6.04
CA ARG A 136 6.67 -17.88 6.14
C ARG A 136 7.03 -19.04 5.21
N ASN A 137 8.19 -18.99 4.56
CA ASN A 137 8.71 -20.00 3.65
C ASN A 137 7.90 -20.16 2.34
N LEU A 138 7.25 -19.09 1.85
CA LEU A 138 6.57 -19.11 0.55
C LEU A 138 7.49 -18.57 -0.54
N THR A 139 7.42 -19.17 -1.73
CA THR A 139 7.99 -18.59 -2.95
C THR A 139 7.06 -17.52 -3.51
N VAL A 140 7.60 -16.33 -3.78
CA VAL A 140 6.82 -15.20 -4.30
C VAL A 140 7.15 -14.98 -5.77
N ILE A 141 6.14 -15.12 -6.63
CA ILE A 141 6.21 -14.78 -8.06
C ILE A 141 5.66 -13.35 -8.19
N ARG A 142 6.54 -12.34 -8.13
CA ARG A 142 6.15 -10.94 -8.34
C ARG A 142 5.94 -10.71 -9.83
N VAL A 143 4.75 -10.27 -10.21
CA VAL A 143 4.39 -10.00 -11.61
C VAL A 143 3.98 -8.55 -11.81
N PRO A 144 4.23 -7.97 -13.00
CA PRO A 144 3.76 -6.62 -13.34
C PRO A 144 2.24 -6.45 -13.18
N TRP A 145 1.80 -5.23 -12.89
CA TRP A 145 0.39 -4.88 -12.72
C TRP A 145 -0.54 -5.32 -13.87
N ASN A 146 -0.02 -5.35 -15.10
CA ASN A 146 -0.77 -5.72 -16.31
C ASN A 146 -0.59 -7.19 -16.72
N TYR A 147 0.11 -7.98 -15.91
CA TYR A 147 0.33 -9.41 -16.16
C TYR A 147 -0.99 -10.19 -16.04
N ASP A 148 -1.23 -11.13 -16.96
CA ASP A 148 -2.39 -12.04 -16.90
C ASP A 148 -2.16 -13.17 -15.89
N PHE A 149 -2.24 -12.83 -14.61
CA PHE A 149 -2.05 -13.77 -13.50
C PHE A 149 -3.15 -14.83 -13.40
N SER A 150 -4.24 -14.72 -14.19
CA SER A 150 -5.31 -15.72 -14.19
C SER A 150 -4.87 -17.08 -14.73
N LYS A 151 -3.72 -17.13 -15.43
CA LYS A 151 -3.11 -18.34 -15.99
C LYS A 151 -1.90 -18.82 -15.22
N GLU A 152 -1.45 -18.05 -14.22
CA GLU A 152 -0.25 -18.38 -13.45
C GLU A 152 -0.53 -19.55 -12.51
N LYS A 153 0.40 -20.50 -12.44
CA LYS A 153 0.26 -21.67 -11.56
C LYS A 153 0.80 -21.33 -10.18
N ALA A 154 -0.08 -20.83 -9.32
CA ALA A 154 0.20 -20.49 -7.94
C ALA A 154 -0.85 -21.08 -7.00
N ASP A 155 -0.47 -21.29 -5.75
CA ASP A 155 -1.33 -21.80 -4.68
C ASP A 155 -2.16 -20.69 -4.02
N GLY A 156 -1.78 -19.42 -4.23
CA GLY A 156 -2.50 -18.24 -3.77
C GLY A 156 -2.19 -17.00 -4.62
N ILE A 157 -3.11 -16.03 -4.61
CA ILE A 157 -3.00 -14.76 -5.34
C ILE A 157 -2.97 -13.62 -4.33
N VAL A 158 -2.02 -12.70 -4.48
CA VAL A 158 -1.89 -11.50 -3.67
C VAL A 158 -1.93 -10.28 -4.56
N ILE A 159 -2.84 -9.35 -4.27
CA ILE A 159 -2.85 -8.03 -4.89
C ILE A 159 -2.28 -7.04 -3.89
N SER A 160 -1.12 -6.49 -4.22
CA SER A 160 -0.38 -5.61 -3.31
C SER A 160 -1.02 -4.23 -3.14
N ASN A 161 -0.44 -3.44 -2.24
CA ASN A 161 -0.72 -2.02 -2.12
C ASN A 161 -0.30 -1.25 -3.38
N GLY A 162 -0.76 -0.01 -3.50
CA GLY A 162 -0.36 0.85 -4.60
C GLY A 162 -0.93 2.27 -4.54
N PRO A 163 -0.46 3.15 -5.43
CA PRO A 163 -0.95 4.51 -5.55
C PRO A 163 -2.12 4.63 -6.53
N GLY A 164 -2.85 5.74 -6.45
CA GLY A 164 -3.81 6.16 -7.47
C GLY A 164 -5.25 5.74 -7.19
N ASP A 165 -6.10 5.95 -8.18
CA ASP A 165 -7.52 5.59 -8.16
C ASP A 165 -7.69 4.14 -8.64
N PRO A 166 -8.29 3.24 -7.84
CA PRO A 166 -8.48 1.84 -8.21
C PRO A 166 -9.31 1.68 -9.51
N LYS A 167 -10.19 2.63 -9.86
CA LYS A 167 -10.98 2.57 -11.10
C LYS A 167 -10.14 2.75 -12.37
N GLN A 168 -8.90 3.24 -12.25
CA GLN A 168 -7.95 3.33 -13.38
C GLN A 168 -7.28 1.97 -13.70
N CYS A 169 -7.41 0.98 -12.82
CA CYS A 169 -6.72 -0.31 -12.92
C CYS A 169 -7.58 -1.40 -13.59
N LEU A 170 -8.22 -1.08 -14.71
CA LEU A 170 -9.19 -1.95 -15.39
C LEU A 170 -8.63 -3.35 -15.69
N THR A 171 -7.38 -3.45 -16.14
CA THR A 171 -6.73 -4.73 -16.44
C THR A 171 -6.67 -5.66 -15.23
N ILE A 172 -6.35 -5.13 -14.04
CA ILE A 172 -6.30 -5.94 -12.81
C ILE A 172 -7.71 -6.36 -12.41
N ILE A 173 -8.68 -5.45 -12.49
CA ILE A 173 -10.09 -5.74 -12.18
C ILE A 173 -10.62 -6.86 -13.07
N GLU A 174 -10.32 -6.84 -14.38
CA GLU A 174 -10.72 -7.88 -15.31
C GLU A 174 -10.07 -9.24 -15.01
N ASN A 175 -8.77 -9.25 -14.69
CA ASN A 175 -8.07 -10.47 -14.29
C ASN A 175 -8.63 -11.03 -12.98
N LEU A 176 -8.92 -10.17 -12.00
CA LEU A 176 -9.58 -10.55 -10.74
C LEU A 176 -10.96 -11.16 -10.99
N LYS A 177 -11.79 -10.55 -11.85
CA LYS A 177 -13.10 -11.10 -12.24
C LYS A 177 -13.00 -12.53 -12.79
N ARG A 178 -11.95 -12.84 -13.55
CA ARG A 178 -11.72 -14.21 -14.07
C ARG A 178 -11.41 -15.19 -12.94
N VAL A 179 -10.50 -14.84 -12.02
CA VAL A 179 -10.06 -15.74 -10.95
C VAL A 179 -11.08 -15.91 -9.82
N LEU A 180 -11.98 -14.94 -9.60
CA LEU A 180 -13.05 -15.00 -8.61
C LEU A 180 -14.06 -16.15 -8.85
N SER A 181 -14.12 -16.67 -10.09
CA SER A 181 -14.90 -17.88 -10.41
C SER A 181 -14.34 -19.13 -9.73
N GLY A 182 -13.03 -19.19 -9.48
CA GLY A 182 -12.34 -20.30 -8.83
C GLY A 182 -12.39 -20.25 -7.31
N ASN A 183 -11.46 -20.97 -6.67
CA ASN A 183 -11.32 -21.07 -5.20
C ASN A 183 -9.87 -20.85 -4.73
N ILE A 184 -8.95 -20.43 -5.61
CA ILE A 184 -7.57 -20.11 -5.21
C ILE A 184 -7.62 -18.94 -4.22
N PRO A 185 -7.05 -19.05 -2.99
CA PRO A 185 -7.07 -17.98 -2.02
C PRO A 185 -6.58 -16.64 -2.57
N ILE A 186 -7.28 -15.55 -2.23
CA ILE A 186 -6.94 -14.20 -2.68
C ILE A 186 -6.81 -13.28 -1.47
N LEU A 187 -5.66 -12.61 -1.35
CA LEU A 187 -5.41 -11.55 -0.38
C LEU A 187 -5.21 -10.20 -1.09
N GLY A 188 -6.07 -9.23 -0.80
CA GLY A 188 -5.90 -7.83 -1.22
C GLY A 188 -5.36 -6.95 -0.10
N ILE A 189 -4.32 -6.15 -0.35
CA ILE A 189 -3.76 -5.21 0.64
C ILE A 189 -3.90 -3.78 0.12
N CYS A 190 -4.50 -2.88 0.90
CA CYS A 190 -4.75 -1.49 0.56
C CYS A 190 -5.46 -1.35 -0.81
N LEU A 191 -4.74 -0.93 -1.85
CA LEU A 191 -5.25 -0.90 -3.22
C LEU A 191 -5.79 -2.27 -3.66
N GLY A 192 -5.14 -3.36 -3.26
CA GLY A 192 -5.61 -4.72 -3.57
C GLY A 192 -6.99 -5.04 -3.00
N SER A 193 -7.33 -4.54 -1.81
CA SER A 193 -8.68 -4.68 -1.24
C SER A 193 -9.72 -3.95 -2.07
N GLN A 194 -9.38 -2.74 -2.54
CA GLN A 194 -10.24 -1.93 -3.40
C GLN A 194 -10.48 -2.60 -4.76
N LEU A 195 -9.43 -3.13 -5.39
CA LEU A 195 -9.52 -3.84 -6.66
C LEU A 195 -10.32 -5.14 -6.52
N LEU A 196 -10.17 -5.84 -5.39
CA LEU A 196 -10.98 -7.02 -5.06
C LEU A 196 -12.47 -6.65 -4.93
N GLY A 197 -12.79 -5.56 -4.23
CA GLY A 197 -14.16 -5.05 -4.12
C GLY A 197 -14.77 -4.67 -5.48
N LEU A 198 -14.02 -3.94 -6.32
CA LEU A 198 -14.45 -3.57 -7.68
C LEU A 198 -14.65 -4.81 -8.58
N ALA A 199 -13.78 -5.80 -8.45
CA ALA A 199 -13.91 -7.06 -9.20
C ALA A 199 -15.11 -7.89 -8.75
N ALA A 200 -15.42 -7.87 -7.45
CA ALA A 200 -16.61 -8.49 -6.87
C ALA A 200 -17.91 -7.80 -7.29
N GLY A 201 -17.86 -6.51 -7.67
CA GLY A 201 -19.00 -5.72 -8.13
C GLY A 201 -19.41 -4.58 -7.19
N ALA A 202 -18.65 -4.32 -6.13
CA ALA A 202 -18.81 -3.11 -5.31
C ALA A 202 -18.28 -1.87 -6.03
N ASP A 203 -18.55 -0.69 -5.48
CA ASP A 203 -17.97 0.58 -5.92
C ASP A 203 -16.88 1.08 -4.97
N THR A 204 -16.11 2.06 -5.43
CA THR A 204 -15.12 2.79 -4.62
C THR A 204 -15.31 4.29 -4.74
N TYR A 205 -14.94 5.03 -3.70
CA TYR A 205 -15.06 6.48 -3.66
C TYR A 205 -13.81 7.13 -3.07
N LYS A 206 -13.60 8.41 -3.40
CA LYS A 206 -12.46 9.20 -2.90
C LYS A 206 -12.81 9.75 -1.52
N LEU A 207 -11.96 9.46 -0.53
CA LEU A 207 -12.05 10.04 0.80
C LEU A 207 -11.70 11.53 0.76
N LYS A 208 -12.30 12.31 1.66
CA LYS A 208 -12.06 13.75 1.75
C LYS A 208 -10.57 14.07 1.87
N PHE A 209 -9.90 13.51 2.87
CA PHE A 209 -8.46 13.69 3.11
C PHE A 209 -7.70 12.37 3.32
N GLY A 210 -8.34 11.22 3.11
CA GLY A 210 -7.76 9.87 3.23
C GLY A 210 -7.29 9.50 4.64
N HIS A 211 -6.88 8.25 4.80
CA HIS A 211 -6.25 7.76 6.02
C HIS A 211 -4.75 7.60 5.81
N ARG A 212 -3.98 8.39 6.55
CA ARG A 212 -2.52 8.47 6.45
C ARG A 212 -1.93 8.56 7.85
N GLY A 213 -1.52 7.42 8.39
CA GLY A 213 -0.99 7.36 9.76
C GLY A 213 -0.69 5.94 10.21
N GLN A 214 -0.07 5.86 11.38
CA GLN A 214 0.34 4.60 12.03
C GLN A 214 -0.52 4.30 13.27
N ASN A 215 -1.62 5.03 13.43
CA ASN A 215 -2.46 5.03 14.62
C ASN A 215 -3.95 4.92 14.27
N GLN A 216 -4.28 4.32 13.12
CA GLN A 216 -5.67 4.22 12.66
C GLN A 216 -6.34 3.00 13.32
N PRO A 217 -7.41 3.20 14.11
CA PRO A 217 -8.09 2.12 14.81
C PRO A 217 -9.10 1.40 13.90
N CYS A 218 -8.89 0.11 13.68
CA CYS A 218 -9.77 -0.76 12.91
C CYS A 218 -10.44 -1.81 13.80
N GLU A 219 -11.76 -1.82 13.84
CA GLU A 219 -12.55 -2.84 14.54
C GLU A 219 -12.86 -4.01 13.60
N GLU A 220 -12.68 -5.24 14.09
CA GLU A 220 -13.12 -6.45 13.40
C GLU A 220 -14.62 -6.65 13.63
N ILE A 221 -15.41 -6.53 12.57
CA ILE A 221 -16.88 -6.56 12.62
C ILE A 221 -17.38 -7.88 13.21
N GLY A 222 -18.36 -7.77 14.10
CA GLY A 222 -18.95 -8.92 14.79
C GLY A 222 -18.14 -9.42 15.99
N THR A 223 -17.02 -8.79 16.31
CA THR A 223 -16.20 -9.11 17.48
C THR A 223 -16.12 -7.91 18.45
N ARG A 224 -15.21 -7.98 19.43
CA ARG A 224 -14.83 -6.83 20.27
C ARG A 224 -13.35 -6.45 20.09
N ARG A 225 -12.74 -6.91 18.99
CA ARG A 225 -11.32 -6.70 18.72
C ARG A 225 -11.13 -5.42 17.91
N CYS A 226 -10.24 -4.58 18.39
CA CYS A 226 -9.77 -3.40 17.67
C CYS A 226 -8.25 -3.50 17.54
N TYR A 227 -7.74 -3.17 16.36
CA TYR A 227 -6.33 -3.17 16.03
C TYR A 227 -5.90 -1.75 15.70
N ILE A 228 -4.67 -1.37 16.10
CA ILE A 228 -4.06 -0.15 15.59
C ILE A 228 -3.34 -0.51 14.30
N THR A 229 -3.56 0.27 13.25
CA THR A 229 -3.11 -0.08 11.90
C THR A 229 -2.33 1.05 11.25
N SER A 230 -1.44 0.65 10.33
CA SER A 230 -0.76 1.55 9.40
C SER A 230 -1.59 1.70 8.13
N GLN A 231 -1.89 2.94 7.75
CA GLN A 231 -2.74 3.24 6.60
C GLN A 231 -2.15 4.37 5.76
N ASN A 232 -2.28 4.24 4.44
CA ASN A 232 -1.90 5.26 3.48
C ASN A 232 -2.76 5.15 2.20
N HIS A 233 -4.03 5.52 2.29
CA HIS A 233 -4.95 5.48 1.14
C HIS A 233 -5.83 6.73 1.07
N GLY A 234 -6.28 7.04 -0.15
CA GLY A 234 -7.20 8.15 -0.43
C GLY A 234 -8.55 7.72 -1.00
N TYR A 235 -8.75 6.42 -1.21
CA TYR A 235 -9.98 5.82 -1.70
C TYR A 235 -10.42 4.72 -0.73
N ALA A 236 -11.70 4.39 -0.72
CA ALA A 236 -12.25 3.29 0.07
C ALA A 236 -13.31 2.54 -0.74
N VAL A 237 -13.55 1.28 -0.36
CA VAL A 237 -14.69 0.50 -0.87
C VAL A 237 -15.97 1.03 -0.24
N ASP A 238 -17.02 1.15 -1.03
CA ASP A 238 -18.37 1.42 -0.51
C ASP A 238 -19.00 0.11 -0.04
N SER A 239 -18.98 -0.13 1.28
CA SER A 239 -19.50 -1.35 1.88
C SER A 239 -20.99 -1.55 1.64
N ALA A 240 -21.76 -0.48 1.40
CA ALA A 240 -23.19 -0.57 1.07
C ALA A 240 -23.44 -1.16 -0.33
N THR A 241 -22.44 -1.14 -1.21
CA THR A 241 -22.53 -1.68 -2.57
C THR A 241 -21.99 -3.11 -2.69
N LEU A 242 -21.54 -3.71 -1.58
CA LEU A 242 -21.04 -5.08 -1.59
C LEU A 242 -22.14 -6.07 -2.03
N PRO A 243 -21.83 -7.01 -2.94
CA PRO A 243 -22.79 -8.03 -3.33
C PRO A 243 -23.07 -9.01 -2.19
N GLN A 244 -24.15 -9.79 -2.33
CA GLN A 244 -24.68 -10.68 -1.29
C GLN A 244 -23.66 -11.71 -0.76
N ASP A 245 -22.65 -12.09 -1.54
CA ASP A 245 -21.62 -13.05 -1.14
C ASP A 245 -20.42 -12.42 -0.41
N TRP A 246 -20.44 -11.10 -0.20
CA TRP A 246 -19.37 -10.35 0.43
C TRP A 246 -19.85 -9.65 1.70
N ARG A 247 -18.95 -9.50 2.67
CA ARG A 247 -19.19 -8.75 3.90
C ARG A 247 -18.08 -7.76 4.14
N GLU A 248 -18.44 -6.65 4.74
CA GLU A 248 -17.49 -5.81 5.44
C GLU A 248 -16.87 -6.62 6.59
N TRP A 249 -15.55 -6.55 6.70
CA TRP A 249 -14.78 -7.32 7.68
C TRP A 249 -14.15 -6.43 8.74
N PHE A 250 -13.55 -5.32 8.33
CA PHE A 250 -13.02 -4.31 9.22
C PHE A 250 -13.65 -2.96 8.93
N CYS A 251 -13.79 -2.15 9.98
CA CYS A 251 -14.33 -0.79 9.88
C CYS A 251 -13.46 0.18 10.70
N ASN A 252 -13.27 1.39 10.18
CA ASN A 252 -12.55 2.44 10.89
C ASN A 252 -13.42 2.99 12.01
N THR A 253 -12.96 2.93 13.26
CA THR A 253 -13.78 3.40 14.39
C THR A 253 -13.91 4.92 14.46
N ASN A 254 -13.03 5.69 13.79
CA ASN A 254 -13.11 7.15 13.79
C ASN A 254 -14.19 7.68 12.84
N ASP A 255 -14.39 7.06 11.68
CA ASP A 255 -15.24 7.61 10.62
C ASP A 255 -16.16 6.61 9.92
N GLN A 256 -16.15 5.35 10.37
CA GLN A 256 -17.01 4.27 9.91
C GLN A 256 -16.80 3.85 8.45
N THR A 257 -15.66 4.21 7.85
CA THR A 257 -15.33 3.78 6.49
C THR A 257 -14.82 2.33 6.48
N ASN A 258 -15.00 1.67 5.33
CA ASN A 258 -14.59 0.27 5.15
C ASN A 258 -13.07 0.12 5.26
N GLU A 259 -12.63 -0.83 6.09
CA GLU A 259 -11.21 -1.15 6.30
C GLU A 259 -10.86 -2.59 5.90
N GLY A 260 -11.83 -3.34 5.37
CA GLY A 260 -11.61 -4.68 4.87
C GLY A 260 -12.89 -5.36 4.41
N ILE A 261 -12.73 -6.33 3.52
CA ILE A 261 -13.82 -7.12 2.95
C ILE A 261 -13.46 -8.60 2.99
N ILE A 262 -14.47 -9.45 3.12
CA ILE A 262 -14.31 -10.90 3.14
C ILE A 262 -15.47 -11.58 2.40
N HIS A 263 -15.17 -12.61 1.63
CA HIS A 263 -16.19 -13.45 1.02
C HIS A 263 -16.77 -14.44 2.04
N ILE A 264 -18.07 -14.71 1.99
CA ILE A 264 -18.77 -15.52 3.01
C ILE A 264 -18.34 -17.00 3.07
N SER A 265 -17.95 -17.59 1.93
CA SER A 265 -17.60 -19.01 1.80
C SER A 265 -16.26 -19.28 1.11
N LYS A 266 -15.82 -18.44 0.17
CA LYS A 266 -14.55 -18.60 -0.55
C LYS A 266 -13.38 -17.96 0.20
N PRO A 267 -12.14 -18.42 0.00
CA PRO A 267 -10.95 -17.91 0.69
C PRO A 267 -10.46 -16.56 0.13
N PHE A 268 -11.37 -15.59 -0.04
CA PHE A 268 -11.06 -14.26 -0.57
C PHE A 268 -11.27 -13.22 0.50
N PHE A 269 -10.25 -12.41 0.75
CA PHE A 269 -10.34 -11.31 1.71
C PHE A 269 -9.35 -10.21 1.35
N GLY A 270 -9.68 -9.00 1.78
CA GLY A 270 -8.84 -7.84 1.61
C GLY A 270 -8.88 -6.95 2.84
N THR A 271 -7.77 -6.27 3.11
CA THR A 271 -7.68 -5.24 4.14
C THR A 271 -7.23 -3.95 3.52
N GLN A 272 -7.82 -2.84 3.96
CA GLN A 272 -7.54 -1.50 3.44
C GLN A 272 -6.27 -0.90 4.07
N PHE A 273 -5.92 -1.36 5.27
CA PHE A 273 -4.67 -1.07 5.95
C PHE A 273 -3.51 -1.96 5.45
N HIS A 274 -2.33 -1.77 6.03
CA HIS A 274 -1.08 -2.43 5.68
C HIS A 274 -0.65 -3.40 6.80
N PRO A 275 -0.96 -4.71 6.70
CA PRO A 275 -0.60 -5.69 7.71
C PRO A 275 0.91 -5.86 7.90
N GLU A 276 1.70 -5.52 6.89
CA GLU A 276 3.17 -5.55 6.91
C GLU A 276 3.82 -4.37 7.66
N ALA A 277 3.00 -3.40 8.11
CA ALA A 277 3.43 -2.20 8.81
C ALA A 277 4.58 -1.48 8.09
N SER A 278 5.75 -1.30 8.72
CA SER A 278 6.96 -0.78 8.07
C SER A 278 6.75 0.55 7.29
N PRO A 279 6.46 1.67 7.98
CA PRO A 279 6.38 1.81 9.44
C PRO A 279 4.98 1.56 10.00
N GLY A 280 4.88 1.37 11.32
CA GLY A 280 3.63 1.23 12.05
C GLY A 280 3.64 0.06 13.03
N PRO A 281 2.50 -0.22 13.67
CA PRO A 281 2.34 -1.35 14.58
C PRO A 281 2.22 -2.69 13.83
N ASP A 282 2.75 -3.75 14.43
CA ASP A 282 2.75 -5.12 13.87
C ASP A 282 1.51 -5.94 14.31
N ASP A 283 0.46 -5.29 14.80
CA ASP A 283 -0.72 -5.90 15.44
C ASP A 283 -1.55 -6.79 14.51
N THR A 284 -1.34 -6.69 13.19
CA THR A 284 -2.19 -7.33 12.17
C THR A 284 -1.46 -8.32 11.26
N GLU A 285 -0.22 -8.67 11.58
CA GLU A 285 0.60 -9.60 10.78
C GLU A 285 -0.02 -11.00 10.66
N PHE A 286 -0.89 -11.39 11.61
CA PHE A 286 -1.64 -12.66 11.61
C PHE A 286 -2.45 -12.88 10.32
N LEU A 287 -2.73 -11.83 9.55
CA LEU A 287 -3.42 -11.90 8.26
C LEU A 287 -2.62 -12.70 7.23
N PHE A 288 -1.29 -12.62 7.25
CA PHE A 288 -0.43 -13.45 6.41
C PHE A 288 -0.52 -14.93 6.80
N ASP A 289 -0.60 -15.24 8.10
CA ASP A 289 -0.80 -16.62 8.58
C ASP A 289 -2.20 -17.14 8.21
N MET A 290 -3.19 -16.26 8.25
CA MET A 290 -4.55 -16.61 7.83
C MET A 290 -4.61 -16.96 6.34
N PHE A 291 -3.89 -16.21 5.51
CA PHE A 291 -3.76 -16.51 4.08
C PHE A 291 -3.04 -17.83 3.82
N LEU A 292 -1.93 -18.09 4.53
CA LEU A 292 -1.23 -19.38 4.43
C LEU A 292 -2.12 -20.56 4.81
N ARG A 293 -2.90 -20.43 5.89
CA ARG A 293 -3.89 -21.45 6.28
C ARG A 293 -4.97 -21.66 5.24
N ALA A 294 -5.35 -20.63 4.50
CA ALA A 294 -6.31 -20.74 3.41
C ALA A 294 -5.74 -21.49 2.19
N ILE A 295 -4.43 -21.37 1.93
CA ILE A 295 -3.72 -22.10 0.87
C ILE A 295 -3.60 -23.60 1.19
N SER A 296 -3.43 -23.94 2.47
CA SER A 296 -3.14 -25.32 2.90
C SER A 296 -4.40 -26.18 3.12
N LYS A 297 -5.60 -25.68 2.77
CA LYS A 297 -6.89 -26.38 2.89
C LYS A 297 -7.35 -26.92 1.55
#